data_AF-A0A653ENA4-F1
#
_entry.id   AF-A0A653ENA4-F1
#
_cell.length_a   1.000
_cell.length_b   1.000
_cell.length_c   1.000
_cell.angle_alpha   90.00
_cell.angle_beta   90.00
_cell.angle_gamma   90.00
#
_symmetry.space_group_name_H-M   'P 1'
#
loop_
_entity.id
_entity.type
_entity.pdbx_description
1 polymer ?
#
loop_
_entity_poly.entity_id
_entity_poly.type
_entity_poly.pdbx_seq_one_letter_code
_entity_poly.pdbx_strand_id
1 'polypeptide(L)'
;MPRGKAPIADVTGRVRLEDGERFYKITIVPDDGGEEVVYDKLSKRQRLRVFKHEDGSERVLSDGDHVEVGQQLMEGSADPHEVLRVQGPREVQIHLVREVQEVYRAQGVSIHDKHIEVIVRQMLRRVTIIDSGSTEFLPGSLIDRAEFEAENRRVVAEGGEPAAGRPVLMGITKASLATDSWLSAASFQETTRVLTDAAINCRSDKLNGLKENVIIGKLIPAGTGINRYRNIQVQPTEEARAAAYTIPSYEDQYYSPDFGQATGAAVPLDDYGYSDYR
;
A
#
# COMPACT_ATOMS: atom_id res chain seq x y z
N MET A 1 3.24 -7.26 -19.91
CA MET A 1 3.92 -6.52 -20.99
C MET A 1 2.87 -5.82 -21.83
N PRO A 2 2.88 -4.47 -21.93
CA PRO A 2 1.90 -3.73 -22.73
C PRO A 2 2.06 -4.01 -24.22
N ARG A 3 0.95 -3.90 -24.97
CA ARG A 3 0.95 -3.94 -26.44
C ARG A 3 1.44 -2.59 -26.95
N GLY A 4 2.51 -2.56 -27.74
CA GLY A 4 3.16 -1.31 -28.14
C GLY A 4 4.09 -0.75 -27.05
N LYS A 5 4.89 -1.64 -26.44
CA LYS A 5 5.95 -1.26 -25.50
C LYS A 5 6.84 -0.18 -26.12
N ALA A 6 7.02 0.91 -25.39
CA ALA A 6 7.96 1.97 -25.74
C ALA A 6 9.13 1.94 -24.75
N PRO A 7 10.38 1.96 -25.23
CA PRO A 7 11.55 2.01 -24.37
C PRO A 7 11.65 3.37 -23.70
N ILE A 8 12.23 3.36 -22.50
CA ILE A 8 12.60 4.55 -21.73
C ILE A 8 14.12 4.64 -21.64
N ALA A 9 14.65 5.86 -21.52
CA ALA A 9 16.07 6.12 -21.32
C ALA A 9 16.53 5.58 -19.95
N ASP A 10 17.52 4.69 -19.95
CA ASP A 10 18.10 4.12 -18.72
C ASP A 10 19.03 5.12 -18.03
N VAL A 11 19.58 6.08 -18.79
CA VAL A 11 20.56 7.09 -18.36
C VAL A 11 20.25 8.42 -19.04
N THR A 12 20.62 9.53 -18.37
CA THR A 12 20.58 10.88 -18.96
C THR A 12 21.76 11.05 -19.91
N GLY A 13 21.52 11.61 -21.09
CA GLY A 13 22.60 11.86 -22.05
C GLY A 13 22.12 12.26 -23.44
N ARG A 14 23.04 12.19 -24.40
CA ARG A 14 22.76 12.54 -25.81
C ARG A 14 22.40 11.32 -26.63
N VAL A 15 21.37 11.47 -27.43
CA VAL A 15 20.86 10.42 -28.32
C VAL A 15 21.65 10.41 -29.62
N ARG A 16 22.17 9.24 -29.97
CA ARG A 16 22.65 8.90 -31.31
C ARG A 16 21.61 8.03 -32.01
N LEU A 17 20.98 8.56 -33.06
CA LEU A 17 19.92 7.87 -33.80
C LEU A 17 20.45 7.31 -35.11
N GLU A 18 20.48 5.99 -35.21
CA GLU A 18 20.79 5.27 -36.46
C GLU A 18 19.48 4.84 -37.13
N ASP A 19 19.19 5.44 -38.29
CA ASP A 19 17.98 5.14 -39.05
C ASP A 19 18.22 4.01 -40.08
N GLY A 20 17.77 2.80 -39.75
CA GLY A 20 17.84 1.63 -40.65
C GLY A 20 16.62 1.49 -41.56
N GLU A 21 16.64 0.53 -42.49
CA GLU A 21 15.54 0.34 -43.46
C GLU A 21 14.22 -0.10 -42.78
N ARG A 22 14.30 -1.00 -41.79
CA ARG A 22 13.13 -1.58 -41.09
C ARG A 22 13.06 -1.26 -39.60
N PHE A 23 14.18 -0.89 -39.00
CA PHE A 23 14.32 -0.68 -37.57
C PHE A 23 15.11 0.59 -37.28
N TYR A 24 14.75 1.30 -36.23
CA TYR A 24 15.61 2.29 -35.59
C TYR A 24 16.56 1.59 -34.63
N LYS A 25 17.76 2.16 -34.49
CA LYS A 25 18.69 1.86 -33.42
C LYS A 25 19.01 3.18 -32.70
N ILE A 26 18.78 3.20 -31.39
CA ILE A 26 19.03 4.38 -30.56
C ILE A 26 20.16 4.04 -29.61
N THR A 27 21.20 4.86 -29.59
CA THR A 27 22.30 4.74 -28.61
C THR A 27 22.29 5.99 -27.74
N ILE A 28 22.29 5.85 -26.43
CA ILE A 28 22.39 6.99 -25.50
C ILE A 28 23.83 7.05 -25.02
N VAL A 29 24.49 8.17 -25.29
CA VAL A 29 25.82 8.49 -24.78
C VAL A 29 25.65 9.25 -23.47
N PRO A 30 26.01 8.67 -22.31
CA PRO A 30 25.80 9.30 -21.01
C PRO A 30 26.63 10.58 -20.85
N ASP A 31 26.08 11.57 -20.16
CA ASP A 31 26.81 12.82 -19.88
C ASP A 31 27.92 12.65 -18.84
N ASP A 32 27.81 11.63 -17.99
CA ASP A 32 28.78 11.31 -16.93
C ASP A 32 30.00 10.53 -17.43
N GLY A 33 30.05 10.21 -18.72
CA GLY A 33 31.11 9.40 -19.33
C GLY A 33 31.01 7.90 -19.06
N GLY A 34 29.85 7.43 -18.59
CA GLY A 34 29.54 6.00 -18.43
C GLY A 34 29.46 5.24 -19.76
N GLU A 35 29.08 3.96 -19.67
CA GLU A 35 28.94 3.09 -20.85
C GLU A 35 27.74 3.48 -21.72
N GLU A 36 27.93 3.47 -23.05
CA GLU A 36 26.86 3.75 -24.01
C GLU A 36 25.75 2.68 -23.90
N VAL A 37 24.49 3.13 -23.76
CA VAL A 37 23.33 2.23 -23.68
C VAL A 37 22.68 2.13 -25.06
N VAL A 38 22.63 0.92 -25.62
CA VAL A 38 22.11 0.66 -26.97
C VAL A 38 20.73 0.01 -26.92
N TYR A 39 19.79 0.59 -27.67
CA TYR A 39 18.45 0.07 -27.91
C TYR A 39 18.32 -0.36 -29.37
N ASP A 40 18.42 -1.67 -29.61
CA ASP A 40 18.36 -2.27 -30.94
C ASP A 40 16.94 -2.72 -31.32
N LYS A 41 16.73 -2.88 -32.64
CA LYS A 41 15.52 -3.49 -33.23
C LYS A 41 14.21 -2.79 -32.86
N LEU A 42 14.24 -1.45 -32.77
CA LEU A 42 13.05 -0.66 -32.53
C LEU A 42 12.24 -0.56 -33.84
N SER A 43 10.99 -1.03 -33.83
CA SER A 43 10.18 -1.13 -35.06
C SER A 43 9.74 0.24 -35.57
N LYS A 44 9.99 0.54 -36.85
CA LYS A 44 9.49 1.77 -37.51
C LYS A 44 7.96 1.89 -37.58
N ARG A 45 7.22 0.83 -37.26
CA ARG A 45 5.75 0.90 -37.13
C ARG A 45 5.33 1.76 -35.94
N GLN A 46 6.18 1.88 -34.92
CA GLN A 46 6.01 2.83 -33.84
C GLN A 46 6.76 4.11 -34.20
N ARG A 47 6.12 5.26 -33.96
CA ARG A 47 6.74 6.55 -34.21
C ARG A 47 7.68 6.89 -33.05
N LEU A 48 8.76 7.60 -33.36
CA LEU A 48 9.61 8.22 -32.35
C LEU A 48 8.80 9.27 -31.59
N ARG A 49 9.08 9.44 -30.30
CA ARG A 49 8.31 10.36 -29.45
C ARG A 49 8.60 11.80 -29.86
N VAL A 50 7.55 12.62 -29.87
CA VAL A 50 7.67 14.08 -29.95
C VAL A 50 7.87 14.62 -28.55
N PHE A 51 8.90 15.43 -28.35
CA PHE A 51 9.10 16.17 -27.10
C PHE A 51 9.44 17.61 -27.39
N LYS A 52 9.35 18.40 -26.33
CA LYS A 52 9.71 19.81 -26.34
C LYS A 52 11.21 19.94 -26.10
N HIS A 53 11.89 20.57 -27.04
CA HIS A 53 13.34 20.78 -27.02
C HIS A 53 13.67 22.02 -26.20
N GLU A 54 14.95 22.19 -25.85
CA GLU A 54 15.44 23.37 -25.12
C GLU A 54 15.14 24.68 -25.85
N ASP A 55 15.08 24.63 -27.18
CA ASP A 55 14.69 25.75 -28.05
C ASP A 55 13.18 26.09 -28.01
N GLY A 56 12.40 25.33 -27.25
CA GLY A 56 10.96 25.48 -27.09
C GLY A 56 10.12 24.88 -28.23
N SER A 57 10.76 24.32 -29.26
CA SER A 57 10.07 23.64 -30.37
C SER A 57 9.63 22.23 -29.97
N GLU A 58 8.50 21.79 -30.50
CA GLU A 58 8.06 20.40 -30.39
C GLU A 58 8.42 19.65 -31.68
N ARG A 59 9.47 18.83 -31.64
CA ARG A 59 9.88 17.99 -32.77
C ARG A 59 10.14 16.56 -32.33
N VAL A 60 10.13 15.67 -33.32
CA VAL A 60 10.42 14.25 -33.16
C VAL A 60 11.86 14.07 -32.68
N LEU A 61 12.08 13.07 -31.82
CA LEU A 61 13.42 12.64 -31.41
C LEU A 61 14.35 12.50 -32.62
N SER A 62 15.45 13.22 -32.57
CA SER A 62 16.46 13.38 -33.61
C SER A 62 17.85 13.10 -33.03
N ASP A 63 18.80 12.91 -33.93
CA ASP A 63 20.21 12.74 -33.55
C ASP A 63 20.76 13.99 -32.86
N GLY A 64 21.49 13.80 -31.76
CA GLY A 64 22.09 14.86 -30.96
C GLY A 64 21.20 15.45 -29.87
N ASP A 65 19.92 15.06 -29.78
CA ASP A 65 19.02 15.55 -28.74
C ASP A 65 19.41 15.02 -27.35
N HIS A 66 19.13 15.82 -26.33
CA HIS A 66 19.36 15.47 -24.92
C HIS A 66 18.10 14.85 -24.31
N VAL A 67 18.28 13.74 -23.59
CA VAL A 67 17.19 13.01 -22.92
C VAL A 67 17.53 12.79 -21.46
N GLU A 68 16.52 12.91 -20.61
CA GLU A 68 16.63 12.62 -19.17
C GLU A 68 16.32 11.15 -18.86
N VAL A 69 16.84 10.66 -17.73
CA VAL A 69 16.54 9.33 -17.22
C VAL A 69 15.02 9.11 -17.10
N GLY A 70 14.55 7.98 -17.62
CA GLY A 70 13.13 7.63 -17.63
C GLY A 70 12.29 8.27 -18.74
N GLN A 71 12.88 9.15 -19.56
CA GLN A 71 12.22 9.74 -20.73
C GLN A 71 11.89 8.65 -21.76
N GLN A 72 10.66 8.61 -22.25
CA GLN A 72 10.25 7.63 -23.26
C GLN A 72 10.76 8.02 -24.65
N LEU A 73 11.27 7.06 -25.41
CA LEU A 73 11.92 7.34 -26.71
C LEU A 73 10.97 7.18 -27.91
N MET A 74 9.93 6.36 -27.77
CA MET A 74 8.93 6.09 -28.82
C MET A 74 7.51 6.36 -28.32
N GLU A 75 6.56 6.53 -29.24
CA GLU A 75 5.14 6.53 -28.91
C GLU A 75 4.68 5.12 -28.45
N GLY A 76 3.78 5.09 -27.47
CA GLY A 76 3.27 3.86 -26.87
C GLY A 76 3.22 3.94 -25.35
N SER A 77 3.18 2.79 -24.70
CA SER A 77 3.16 2.70 -23.23
C SER A 77 4.50 2.18 -22.74
N ALA A 78 5.09 2.86 -21.75
CA ALA A 78 6.25 2.38 -21.03
C ALA A 78 5.90 1.11 -20.23
N ASP A 79 6.85 0.19 -20.08
CA ASP A 79 6.65 -0.97 -19.21
C ASP A 79 6.85 -0.54 -17.74
N PRO A 80 5.83 -0.67 -16.86
CA PRO A 80 5.97 -0.29 -15.45
C PRO A 80 7.11 -1.03 -14.73
N HIS A 81 7.49 -2.22 -15.18
CA HIS A 81 8.65 -2.93 -14.63
C HIS A 81 9.99 -2.24 -14.97
N GLU A 82 10.11 -1.65 -16.16
CA GLU A 82 11.29 -0.87 -16.54
C GLU A 82 11.30 0.47 -15.81
N VAL A 83 10.14 1.14 -15.71
CA VAL A 83 10.00 2.38 -14.94
C VAL A 83 10.44 2.16 -13.48
N LEU A 84 10.01 1.08 -12.83
CA LEU A 84 10.44 0.74 -11.48
C LEU A 84 11.96 0.50 -11.38
N ARG A 85 12.56 -0.17 -12.38
CA ARG A 85 13.99 -0.48 -12.39
C ARG A 85 14.84 0.79 -12.54
N VAL A 86 14.40 1.72 -13.39
CA VAL A 86 15.17 2.89 -13.80
C VAL A 86 14.93 4.09 -12.87
N GLN A 87 13.67 4.40 -12.57
CA GLN A 87 13.28 5.61 -11.83
C GLN A 87 12.88 5.32 -10.37
N GLY A 88 12.72 4.04 -10.01
CA GLY A 88 12.39 3.63 -8.65
C GLY A 88 10.89 3.59 -8.32
N PRO A 89 10.54 3.26 -7.06
CA PRO A 89 9.17 2.93 -6.66
C PRO A 89 8.21 4.12 -6.66
N ARG A 90 8.69 5.35 -6.48
CA ARG A 90 7.85 6.55 -6.46
C ARG A 90 7.37 6.92 -7.85
N GLU A 91 8.29 6.97 -8.82
CA GLU A 91 7.94 7.34 -10.19
C GLU A 91 7.04 6.31 -10.86
N VAL A 92 7.25 5.01 -10.62
CA VAL A 92 6.32 4.00 -11.15
C VAL A 92 4.90 4.14 -10.54
N GLN A 93 4.77 4.60 -9.30
CA GLN A 93 3.45 4.86 -8.70
C GLN A 93 2.73 5.99 -9.43
N ILE A 94 3.43 7.10 -9.64
CA ILE A 94 2.92 8.27 -10.35
C ILE A 94 2.56 7.90 -11.80
N HIS A 95 3.44 7.15 -12.47
CA HIS A 95 3.21 6.66 -13.82
C HIS A 95 1.92 5.83 -13.89
N LEU A 96 1.75 4.82 -13.02
CA LEU A 96 0.54 3.98 -13.02
C LEU A 96 -0.73 4.78 -12.71
N VAL A 97 -0.68 5.72 -11.77
CA VAL A 97 -1.83 6.58 -11.47
C VAL A 97 -2.21 7.41 -12.70
N ARG A 98 -1.23 8.03 -13.36
CA ARG A 98 -1.47 8.86 -14.55
C ARG A 98 -2.06 8.06 -15.71
N GLU A 99 -1.47 6.91 -16.05
CA GLU A 99 -1.92 6.07 -17.17
C GLU A 99 -3.35 5.56 -16.96
N VAL A 100 -3.68 5.09 -15.75
CA VAL A 100 -5.04 4.65 -15.43
C VAL A 100 -6.02 5.82 -15.50
N GLN A 101 -5.63 6.98 -14.98
CA GLN A 101 -6.47 8.16 -14.96
C GLN A 101 -6.70 8.74 -16.37
N GLU A 102 -5.73 8.67 -17.28
CA GLU A 102 -5.90 9.07 -18.68
C GLU A 102 -7.01 8.26 -19.37
N VAL A 103 -7.09 6.96 -19.13
CA VAL A 103 -8.16 6.10 -19.67
C VAL A 103 -9.52 6.49 -19.13
N TYR A 104 -9.64 6.73 -17.82
CA TYR A 104 -10.92 7.15 -17.20
C TYR A 104 -11.36 8.54 -17.67
N ARG A 105 -10.42 9.51 -17.75
CA ARG A 105 -10.69 10.86 -18.27
C ARG A 105 -11.15 10.81 -19.73
N ALA A 106 -10.54 9.97 -20.56
CA ALA A 106 -10.95 9.80 -21.97
C ALA A 106 -12.39 9.26 -22.11
N GLN A 107 -12.89 8.53 -21.11
CA GLN A 107 -14.27 8.04 -21.05
C GLN A 107 -15.22 9.00 -20.29
N GLY A 108 -14.73 10.17 -19.86
CA GLY A 108 -15.52 11.15 -19.11
C GLY A 108 -15.82 10.75 -17.66
N VAL A 109 -15.12 9.76 -17.10
CA VAL A 109 -15.32 9.31 -15.72
C VAL A 109 -14.33 10.02 -14.79
N SER A 110 -14.86 10.75 -13.81
CA SER A 110 -14.04 11.41 -12.78
C SER A 110 -13.84 10.49 -11.57
N ILE A 111 -12.60 10.06 -11.33
CA ILE A 111 -12.19 9.30 -10.14
C ILE A 111 -11.10 10.09 -9.44
N HIS A 112 -11.15 10.19 -8.11
CA HIS A 112 -10.08 10.84 -7.35
C HIS A 112 -8.83 9.94 -7.28
N ASP A 113 -7.66 10.49 -7.59
CA ASP A 113 -6.37 9.78 -7.69
C ASP A 113 -6.05 8.92 -6.46
N LYS A 114 -6.39 9.39 -5.25
CA LYS A 114 -6.29 8.63 -3.99
C LYS A 114 -6.77 7.17 -4.07
N HIS A 115 -7.82 6.89 -4.84
CA HIS A 115 -8.35 5.53 -4.94
C HIS A 115 -7.39 4.63 -5.71
N ILE A 116 -6.82 5.15 -6.80
CA ILE A 116 -5.83 4.45 -7.62
C ILE A 116 -4.54 4.30 -6.83
N GLU A 117 -4.10 5.34 -6.12
CA GLU A 117 -2.93 5.28 -5.24
C GLU A 117 -3.02 4.18 -4.18
N VAL A 118 -4.20 3.99 -3.57
CA VAL A 118 -4.43 2.92 -2.58
C VAL A 118 -4.23 1.54 -3.22
N ILE A 119 -4.67 1.34 -4.46
CA ILE A 119 -4.47 0.07 -5.19
C ILE A 119 -3.00 -0.11 -5.57
N VAL A 120 -2.36 0.90 -6.15
CA VAL A 120 -0.96 0.84 -6.57
C VAL A 120 -0.02 0.65 -5.37
N ARG A 121 -0.36 1.20 -4.20
CA ARG A 121 0.34 0.92 -2.95
C ARG A 121 0.34 -0.57 -2.60
N GLN A 122 -0.76 -1.30 -2.84
CA GLN A 122 -0.80 -2.75 -2.61
C GLN A 122 0.05 -3.52 -3.63
N MET A 123 0.17 -3.02 -4.86
CA MET A 123 0.97 -3.64 -5.93
C MET A 123 2.48 -3.61 -5.66
N LEU A 124 2.96 -2.64 -4.87
CA LEU A 124 4.39 -2.44 -4.52
C LEU A 124 4.71 -2.76 -3.05
N ARG A 125 3.81 -3.48 -2.36
CA ARG A 125 3.94 -3.75 -0.92
C ARG A 125 5.08 -4.72 -0.59
N ARG A 126 5.53 -5.54 -1.54
CA ARG A 126 6.55 -6.58 -1.33
C ARG A 126 7.90 -6.26 -1.97
N VAL A 127 8.94 -6.83 -1.37
CA VAL A 127 10.32 -6.80 -1.86
C VAL A 127 10.80 -8.23 -2.12
N THR A 128 11.65 -8.42 -3.12
CA THR A 128 12.37 -9.68 -3.33
C THR A 128 13.73 -9.59 -2.68
N ILE A 129 14.11 -10.62 -1.94
CA ILE A 129 15.42 -10.69 -1.30
C ILE A 129 16.47 -11.08 -2.34
N ILE A 130 17.55 -10.33 -2.42
CA ILE A 130 18.72 -10.61 -3.26
C ILE A 130 19.78 -11.30 -2.42
N ASP A 131 20.08 -10.73 -1.25
CA ASP A 131 21.04 -11.23 -0.30
C ASP A 131 20.43 -11.24 1.10
N SER A 132 20.64 -12.33 1.84
CA SER A 132 20.11 -12.50 3.18
C SER A 132 20.90 -11.71 4.23
N GLY A 133 22.16 -11.37 3.96
CA GLY A 133 23.05 -10.82 4.97
C GLY A 133 23.08 -11.69 6.22
N SER A 134 22.92 -11.06 7.39
CA SER A 134 22.79 -11.73 8.70
C SER A 134 21.33 -11.98 9.13
N THR A 135 20.35 -11.77 8.25
CA THR A 135 18.93 -12.08 8.53
C THR A 135 18.60 -13.53 8.19
N GLU A 136 17.45 -14.02 8.67
CA GLU A 136 16.92 -15.35 8.30
C GLU A 136 16.14 -15.35 6.96
N PHE A 137 16.18 -14.24 6.21
CA PHE A 137 15.46 -14.17 4.95
C PHE A 137 16.05 -15.10 3.89
N LEU A 138 15.19 -15.79 3.16
CA LEU A 138 15.61 -16.65 2.06
C LEU A 138 15.82 -15.82 0.78
N PRO A 139 16.99 -15.90 0.12
CA PRO A 139 17.20 -15.27 -1.18
C PRO A 139 16.15 -15.72 -2.21
N GLY A 140 15.62 -14.77 -2.99
CA GLY A 140 14.54 -15.00 -3.95
C GLY A 140 13.13 -15.06 -3.35
N SER A 141 12.98 -15.03 -2.02
CA SER A 141 11.67 -14.96 -1.38
C SER A 141 11.06 -13.55 -1.50
N LEU A 142 9.72 -13.50 -1.49
CA LEU A 142 8.95 -12.26 -1.51
C LEU A 142 8.45 -11.93 -0.11
N ILE A 143 9.01 -10.89 0.51
CA ILE A 143 8.71 -10.48 1.89
C ILE A 143 7.96 -9.15 1.88
N ASP A 144 7.11 -8.90 2.89
CA ASP A 144 6.48 -7.59 3.07
C ASP A 144 7.54 -6.52 3.36
N ARG A 145 7.40 -5.35 2.74
CA ARG A 145 8.39 -4.28 2.90
C ARG A 145 8.53 -3.82 4.36
N ALA A 146 7.44 -3.77 5.13
CA ALA A 146 7.50 -3.35 6.53
C ALA A 146 8.21 -4.39 7.40
N GLU A 147 8.02 -5.68 7.12
CA GLU A 147 8.76 -6.77 7.79
C GLU A 147 10.24 -6.73 7.44
N PHE A 148 10.57 -6.56 6.16
CA PHE A 148 11.94 -6.39 5.68
C PHE A 148 12.65 -5.21 6.37
N GLU A 149 12.00 -4.03 6.42
CA GLU A 149 12.56 -2.84 7.07
C GLU A 149 12.71 -3.01 8.59
N ALA A 150 11.77 -3.70 9.25
CA ALA A 150 11.82 -3.94 10.69
C ALA A 150 12.96 -4.89 11.07
N GLU A 151 13.11 -6.01 10.33
CA GLU A 151 14.15 -7.00 10.61
C GLU A 151 15.54 -6.47 10.30
N ASN A 152 15.71 -5.76 9.17
CA ASN A 152 16.98 -5.11 8.88
C ASN A 152 17.36 -4.07 9.94
N ARG A 153 16.39 -3.31 10.46
CA ARG A 153 16.66 -2.36 11.55
C ARG A 153 17.14 -3.06 12.82
N ARG A 154 16.59 -4.23 13.14
CA ARG A 154 17.01 -5.06 14.28
C ARG A 154 18.44 -5.57 14.09
N VAL A 155 18.73 -6.19 12.95
CA VAL A 155 20.05 -6.77 12.64
C VAL A 155 21.16 -5.71 12.62
N VAL A 156 20.88 -4.53 12.05
CA VAL A 156 21.85 -3.41 12.05
C VAL A 156 22.12 -2.93 13.48
N ALA A 157 21.10 -2.89 14.35
CA ALA A 157 21.28 -2.51 15.75
C ALA A 157 22.12 -3.54 16.54
N GLU A 158 22.11 -4.80 16.11
CA GLU A 158 22.94 -5.89 16.65
C GLU A 158 24.36 -5.94 16.04
N GLY A 159 24.65 -5.07 15.07
CA GLY A 159 25.95 -4.98 14.40
C GLY A 159 26.14 -5.98 13.25
N GLY A 160 25.07 -6.66 12.82
CA GLY A 160 25.09 -7.57 11.68
C GLY A 160 24.92 -6.86 10.33
N GLU A 161 25.14 -7.60 9.25
CA GLU A 161 24.91 -7.10 7.89
C GLU A 161 23.41 -7.18 7.53
N PRO A 162 22.78 -6.07 7.08
CA PRO A 162 21.38 -6.08 6.69
C PRO A 162 21.15 -6.88 5.40
N ALA A 163 19.96 -7.43 5.23
CA ALA A 163 19.57 -8.07 3.98
C ALA A 163 19.43 -7.05 2.84
N ALA A 164 19.87 -7.42 1.64
CA ALA A 164 19.64 -6.65 0.43
C ALA A 164 18.36 -7.12 -0.26
N GLY A 165 17.47 -6.18 -0.58
CA GLY A 165 16.20 -6.46 -1.26
C GLY A 165 15.93 -5.47 -2.38
N ARG A 166 15.18 -5.92 -3.40
CA ARG A 166 14.72 -5.07 -4.50
C ARG A 166 13.19 -4.99 -4.49
N PRO A 167 12.60 -3.79 -4.67
CA PRO A 167 11.14 -3.67 -4.79
C PRO A 167 10.62 -4.47 -5.99
N VAL A 168 9.46 -5.08 -5.84
CA VAL A 168 8.81 -5.83 -6.91
C VAL A 168 7.41 -5.29 -7.14
N LEU A 169 7.15 -4.88 -8.39
CA LEU A 169 5.81 -4.58 -8.85
C LEU A 169 5.05 -5.88 -9.14
N MET A 170 3.90 -6.06 -8.52
CA MET A 170 3.01 -7.20 -8.76
C MET A 170 1.66 -6.74 -9.30
N GLY A 171 1.06 -7.54 -10.17
CA GLY A 171 -0.34 -7.37 -10.53
C GLY A 171 -1.27 -7.61 -9.34
N ILE A 172 -2.46 -7.01 -9.35
CA ILE A 172 -3.44 -7.08 -8.25
C ILE A 172 -3.79 -8.52 -7.83
N THR A 173 -3.91 -9.44 -8.80
CA THR A 173 -4.19 -10.86 -8.53
C THR A 173 -3.05 -11.53 -7.77
N LYS A 174 -1.81 -11.31 -8.21
CA LYS A 174 -0.61 -11.87 -7.55
C LYS A 174 -0.40 -11.27 -6.17
N ALA A 175 -0.60 -9.95 -6.03
CA ALA A 175 -0.53 -9.27 -4.73
C ALA A 175 -1.60 -9.79 -3.76
N SER A 176 -2.81 -10.10 -4.23
CA SER A 176 -3.91 -10.62 -3.41
C SER A 176 -3.68 -12.07 -2.95
N LEU A 177 -3.06 -12.91 -3.78
CA LEU A 177 -2.64 -14.27 -3.42
C LEU A 177 -1.45 -14.27 -2.45
N ALA A 178 -0.59 -13.26 -2.56
CA ALA A 178 0.54 -13.03 -1.68
C ALA A 178 0.12 -12.21 -0.43
N THR A 179 -1.04 -12.51 0.16
CA THR A 179 -1.42 -12.00 1.48
C THR A 179 -0.90 -12.94 2.57
N ASP A 180 -0.69 -12.42 3.78
CA ASP A 180 -0.14 -13.21 4.89
C ASP A 180 -1.20 -14.10 5.54
N SER A 181 -2.48 -13.75 5.39
CA SER A 181 -3.60 -14.59 5.80
C SER A 181 -3.84 -15.70 4.78
N TRP A 182 -3.55 -16.93 5.17
CA TRP A 182 -3.87 -18.10 4.34
C TRP A 182 -5.38 -18.28 4.20
N LEU A 183 -6.20 -17.88 5.18
CA LEU A 183 -7.66 -18.01 5.12
C LEU A 183 -8.25 -17.04 4.09
N SER A 184 -7.77 -15.80 4.07
CA SER A 184 -8.15 -14.81 3.06
C SER A 184 -7.65 -15.22 1.66
N ALA A 185 -6.41 -15.70 1.55
CA ALA A 185 -5.86 -16.18 0.28
C ALA A 185 -6.67 -17.36 -0.29
N ALA A 186 -6.95 -18.38 0.53
CA ALA A 186 -7.66 -19.60 0.14
C ALA A 186 -9.10 -19.33 -0.33
N SER A 187 -9.73 -18.28 0.21
CA SER A 187 -11.07 -17.83 -0.19
C SER A 187 -11.10 -16.96 -1.45
N PHE A 188 -9.94 -16.63 -2.05
CA PHE A 188 -9.87 -15.87 -3.30
C PHE A 188 -9.73 -16.81 -4.51
N GLN A 189 -8.58 -17.48 -4.64
CA GLN A 189 -8.27 -18.43 -5.71
C GLN A 189 -7.26 -19.47 -5.20
N GLU A 190 -7.03 -20.54 -5.96
CA GLU A 190 -5.98 -21.56 -5.71
C GLU A 190 -6.06 -22.23 -4.31
N THR A 191 -7.28 -22.47 -3.81
CA THR A 191 -7.55 -22.98 -2.46
C THR A 191 -6.71 -24.20 -2.06
N THR A 192 -6.58 -25.19 -2.95
CA THR A 192 -5.81 -26.42 -2.67
C THR A 192 -4.33 -26.14 -2.44
N ARG A 193 -3.72 -25.29 -3.29
CA ARG A 193 -2.31 -24.90 -3.16
C ARG A 193 -2.08 -24.13 -1.87
N VAL A 194 -2.93 -23.14 -1.59
CA VAL A 194 -2.80 -22.28 -0.40
C VAL A 194 -2.92 -23.09 0.90
N LEU A 195 -3.91 -23.99 1.00
CA LEU A 195 -4.08 -24.82 2.19
C LEU A 195 -2.94 -25.82 2.38
N THR A 196 -2.43 -26.40 1.29
CA THR A 196 -1.30 -27.33 1.35
C THR A 196 -0.03 -26.61 1.83
N ASP A 197 0.29 -25.45 1.24
CA ASP A 197 1.44 -24.65 1.66
C ASP A 197 1.30 -24.19 3.12
N ALA A 198 0.11 -23.79 3.56
CA ALA A 198 -0.14 -23.37 4.93
C ALA A 198 0.01 -24.53 5.93
N ALA A 199 -0.47 -25.73 5.59
CA ALA A 199 -0.36 -26.92 6.42
C ALA A 199 1.10 -27.40 6.56
N ILE A 200 1.85 -27.44 5.45
CA ILE A 200 3.27 -27.84 5.43
C ILE A 200 4.11 -26.89 6.30
N ASN A 201 3.86 -25.59 6.19
CA ASN A 201 4.59 -24.56 6.94
C ASN A 201 3.99 -24.29 8.35
N CYS A 202 2.99 -25.05 8.79
CA CYS A 202 2.28 -24.86 10.07
C CYS A 202 1.87 -23.39 10.33
N ARG A 203 1.31 -22.72 9.32
CA ARG A 203 1.01 -21.28 9.41
C ARG A 203 -0.19 -21.01 10.31
N SER A 204 -0.02 -20.05 11.22
CA SER A 204 -1.12 -19.50 12.03
C SER A 204 -1.64 -18.19 11.43
N ASP A 205 -2.98 -18.04 11.37
CA ASP A 205 -3.61 -16.82 10.86
C ASP A 205 -3.89 -15.84 12.01
N LYS A 206 -3.41 -14.60 11.88
CA LYS A 206 -3.55 -13.56 12.91
C LYS A 206 -4.92 -12.88 12.91
N LEU A 207 -5.76 -13.10 11.89
CA LEU A 207 -7.12 -12.54 11.78
C LEU A 207 -7.15 -11.01 11.85
N ASN A 208 -6.16 -10.34 11.24
CA ASN A 208 -6.09 -8.88 11.19
C ASN A 208 -6.74 -8.29 9.92
N GLY A 209 -7.20 -9.13 8.99
CA GLY A 209 -7.86 -8.74 7.77
C GLY A 209 -9.39 -8.69 7.88
N LEU A 210 -10.02 -8.02 6.92
CA LEU A 210 -11.49 -7.94 6.86
C LEU A 210 -12.09 -9.31 6.48
N LYS A 211 -11.50 -9.98 5.49
CA LYS A 211 -12.08 -11.19 4.89
C LYS A 211 -12.07 -12.38 5.85
N GLU A 212 -10.99 -12.57 6.59
CA GLU A 212 -10.91 -13.65 7.60
C GLU A 212 -12.01 -13.51 8.67
N ASN A 213 -12.19 -12.30 9.20
CA ASN A 213 -13.17 -12.06 10.25
C ASN A 213 -14.60 -12.23 9.76
N VAL A 214 -14.89 -11.83 8.51
CA VAL A 214 -16.20 -12.07 7.89
C VAL A 214 -16.48 -13.58 7.75
N ILE A 215 -15.49 -14.37 7.30
CA ILE A 215 -15.65 -15.83 7.14
C ILE A 215 -15.95 -16.52 8.48
N ILE A 216 -15.27 -16.09 9.54
CA ILE A 216 -15.41 -16.69 10.89
C ILE A 216 -16.64 -16.14 11.64
N GLY A 217 -17.18 -15.00 11.22
CA GLY A 217 -18.29 -14.32 11.92
C GLY A 217 -17.85 -13.43 13.09
N LYS A 218 -16.59 -12.99 13.12
CA LYS A 218 -16.09 -11.99 14.08
C LYS A 218 -16.31 -10.57 13.55
N LEU A 219 -16.32 -9.59 14.45
CA LEU A 219 -16.33 -8.18 14.07
C LEU A 219 -15.11 -7.85 13.19
N ILE A 220 -15.35 -7.14 12.08
CA ILE A 220 -14.28 -6.72 11.17
C ILE A 220 -13.36 -5.70 11.87
N PRO A 221 -12.04 -5.73 11.64
CA PRO A 221 -11.08 -4.78 12.25
C PRO A 221 -11.08 -3.42 11.53
N ALA A 222 -12.27 -2.88 11.22
CA ALA A 222 -12.48 -1.60 10.55
C ALA A 222 -13.75 -0.92 11.10
N GLY A 223 -13.83 0.40 11.00
CA GLY A 223 -14.97 1.15 11.55
C GLY A 223 -15.12 0.93 13.04
N THR A 224 -16.32 0.57 13.50
CA THR A 224 -16.64 0.32 14.93
C THR A 224 -16.01 -0.96 15.49
N GLY A 225 -15.50 -1.86 14.64
CA GLY A 225 -14.88 -3.10 15.10
C GLY A 225 -13.41 -2.98 15.51
N ILE A 226 -12.78 -1.81 15.34
CA ILE A 226 -11.42 -1.58 15.85
C ILE A 226 -11.43 -1.48 17.38
N ASN A 227 -10.34 -1.90 18.03
CA ASN A 227 -10.22 -1.93 19.51
C ASN A 227 -10.53 -0.56 20.16
N ARG A 228 -10.22 0.55 19.48
CA ARG A 228 -10.50 1.92 19.94
C ARG A 228 -11.98 2.15 20.25
N TYR A 229 -12.90 1.59 19.46
CA TYR A 229 -14.34 1.78 19.63
C TYR A 229 -15.04 0.56 20.24
N ARG A 230 -14.45 -0.63 20.06
CA ARG A 230 -15.02 -1.88 20.59
C ARG A 230 -14.95 -1.97 22.12
N ASN A 231 -13.86 -1.49 22.71
CA ASN A 231 -13.60 -1.65 24.14
C ASN A 231 -13.85 -0.32 24.89
N ILE A 232 -14.96 0.36 24.59
CA ILE A 232 -15.35 1.58 25.29
C ILE A 232 -16.06 1.18 26.60
N GLN A 233 -15.54 1.69 27.72
CA GLN A 233 -16.24 1.65 28.99
C GLN A 233 -17.09 2.91 29.12
N VAL A 234 -18.41 2.72 29.24
CA VAL A 234 -19.34 3.81 29.46
C VAL A 234 -19.73 3.79 30.94
N GLN A 235 -19.46 4.89 31.64
CA GLN A 235 -19.91 5.08 33.02
C GLN A 235 -20.92 6.22 33.04
N PRO A 236 -22.02 6.10 33.81
CA PRO A 236 -22.90 7.22 34.06
C PRO A 236 -22.12 8.31 34.80
N THR A 237 -22.46 9.57 34.55
CA THR A 237 -21.87 10.67 35.31
C THR A 237 -22.28 10.58 36.77
N GLU A 238 -21.45 11.12 37.67
CA GLU A 238 -21.74 11.05 39.10
C GLU A 238 -23.04 11.76 39.47
N GLU A 239 -23.39 12.83 38.76
CA GLU A 239 -24.64 13.58 38.96
C GLU A 239 -25.86 12.73 38.58
N ALA A 240 -25.79 12.02 37.45
CA ALA A 240 -26.85 11.12 37.00
C ALA A 240 -26.98 9.91 37.93
N ARG A 241 -25.85 9.39 38.44
CA ARG A 241 -25.84 8.33 39.43
C ARG A 241 -26.47 8.79 40.75
N ALA A 242 -26.09 9.96 41.26
CA ALA A 242 -26.62 10.52 42.50
C ALA A 242 -28.13 10.80 42.43
N ALA A 243 -28.62 11.36 41.32
CA ALA A 243 -30.05 11.63 41.11
C ALA A 243 -30.91 10.36 41.05
N ALA A 244 -30.34 9.21 40.71
CA ALA A 244 -31.07 7.93 40.71
C ALA A 244 -31.20 7.31 42.12
N TYR A 245 -30.30 7.65 43.04
CA TYR A 245 -30.30 7.13 44.42
C TYR A 245 -30.97 8.06 45.45
N THR A 246 -31.50 9.21 45.03
CA THR A 246 -32.43 9.99 45.84
C THR A 246 -33.79 9.29 45.89
N ILE A 247 -33.92 8.29 46.76
CA ILE A 247 -35.21 7.75 47.17
C ILE A 247 -35.87 8.81 48.06
N PRO A 248 -37.11 9.27 47.78
CA PRO A 248 -37.82 10.13 48.72
C PRO A 248 -37.93 9.37 50.05
N SER A 249 -37.40 9.95 51.12
CA SER A 249 -37.64 9.37 52.45
C SER A 249 -39.14 9.40 52.74
N TYR A 250 -39.65 8.39 53.45
CA TYR A 250 -41.09 8.28 53.77
C TYR A 250 -41.61 9.50 54.55
N GLU A 251 -40.74 10.24 55.24
CA GLU A 251 -41.08 11.51 55.92
C GLU A 251 -41.31 12.69 54.96
N ASP A 252 -40.61 12.73 53.82
CA ASP A 252 -40.68 13.83 52.85
C ASP A 252 -42.01 13.85 52.09
N GLN A 253 -42.73 12.71 52.08
CA GLN A 253 -43.99 12.55 51.37
C GLN A 253 -45.22 13.00 52.19
N TYR A 254 -45.09 13.22 53.50
CA TYR A 254 -46.22 13.49 54.39
C TYR A 254 -46.20 14.87 55.07
N TYR A 255 -45.06 15.57 55.13
CA TYR A 255 -44.94 16.84 55.87
C TYR A 255 -44.49 18.06 55.07
N SER A 256 -44.27 17.96 53.75
CA SER A 256 -43.92 19.13 52.93
C SER A 256 -45.14 19.68 52.18
N PRO A 257 -45.60 20.92 52.42
CA PRO A 257 -46.73 21.52 51.72
C PRO A 257 -46.36 22.09 50.34
N ASP A 258 -45.10 21.96 49.89
CA ASP A 258 -44.58 22.67 48.72
C ASP A 258 -44.20 21.70 47.59
N PHE A 259 -44.70 21.98 46.39
CA PHE A 259 -44.52 21.18 45.18
C PHE A 259 -43.14 21.49 44.54
N GLY A 260 -42.06 21.30 45.30
CA GLY A 260 -40.68 21.64 44.93
C GLY A 260 -39.74 20.43 44.95
N GLN A 261 -38.69 20.48 44.11
CA GLN A 261 -37.66 19.43 43.96
C GLN A 261 -37.12 18.93 45.32
N ALA A 262 -37.21 17.63 45.54
CA ALA A 262 -36.68 16.96 46.72
C ALA A 262 -35.15 17.16 46.83
N THR A 263 -34.70 17.78 47.92
CA THR A 263 -33.28 18.07 48.21
C THR A 263 -32.66 17.05 49.16
N GLY A 264 -33.16 15.81 49.17
CA GLY A 264 -32.62 14.75 50.02
C GLY A 264 -31.15 14.45 49.73
N ALA A 265 -30.31 14.38 50.76
CA ALA A 265 -28.91 14.01 50.64
C ALA A 265 -28.78 12.58 50.08
N ALA A 266 -27.86 12.38 49.13
CA ALA A 266 -27.57 11.06 48.57
C ALA A 266 -27.05 10.12 49.67
N VAL A 267 -27.69 8.96 49.81
CA VAL A 267 -27.25 7.92 50.77
C VAL A 267 -25.91 7.36 50.28
N PRO A 268 -24.83 7.44 51.08
CA PRO A 268 -23.55 6.81 50.73
C PRO A 268 -23.73 5.31 50.60
N LEU A 269 -23.34 4.74 49.46
CA LEU A 269 -23.43 3.29 49.22
C LEU A 269 -22.34 2.49 49.97
N ASP A 270 -21.42 3.17 50.65
CA ASP A 270 -20.27 2.57 51.34
C ASP A 270 -20.66 1.78 52.60
N ASP A 271 -21.89 1.95 53.11
CA ASP A 271 -22.41 1.20 54.26
C ASP A 271 -23.07 -0.13 53.89
N TYR A 272 -23.27 -0.45 52.59
CA TYR A 272 -23.71 -1.77 52.15
C TYR A 272 -22.52 -2.57 51.62
N GLY A 273 -21.89 -3.30 52.53
CA GLY A 273 -20.82 -4.25 52.22
C GLY A 273 -21.24 -5.29 51.19
N TYR A 274 -20.89 -5.06 49.92
CA TYR A 274 -20.78 -6.10 48.90
C TYR A 274 -19.42 -6.80 48.97
N SER A 275 -18.98 -7.12 50.18
CA SER A 275 -17.88 -8.04 50.46
C SER A 275 -18.48 -9.41 50.75
N ASP A 276 -18.96 -10.09 49.71
CA ASP A 276 -18.91 -11.56 49.57
C ASP A 276 -19.92 -12.02 48.52
N TYR A 277 -19.47 -12.10 47.28
CA TYR A 277 -19.83 -13.21 46.37
C TYR A 277 -18.61 -13.45 45.47
N ARG A 278 -17.72 -14.35 45.92
CA ARG A 278 -16.77 -15.05 45.06
C ARG A 278 -17.47 -16.17 44.30
#